data_AF-A0ABD4ZC54-F1
#
_entry.id   AF-A0ABD4ZC54-F1
#
_cell.length_a   1.000
_cell.length_b   1.000
_cell.length_c   1.000
_cell.angle_alpha   90.00
_cell.angle_beta   90.00
_cell.angle_gamma   90.00
#
_symmetry.space_group_name_H-M   'P 1'
#
loop_
_entity.id
_entity.type
_entity.pdbx_description
1 polymer ?
#
loop_
_entity_poly.entity_id
_entity_poly.type
_entity_poly.pdbx_seq_one_letter_code
_entity_poly.pdbx_strand_id
1 'polypeptide(L)'
;VKARAWKTLRWQIANGIQFVRTHVDVSDPSLTALKAMLEVKQEVAPWVDLQIVAFPQEGILSYPNGESLLEEALRLGADVVGAIPH
;
A
#
# COMPACT_ATOMS: atom_id res chain seq x y z
N VAL A 1 -9.58 6.68 -1.64
CA VAL A 1 -8.13 6.48 -1.91
C VAL A 1 -7.88 6.12 -3.36
N LYS A 2 -8.53 5.08 -3.88
CA LYS A 2 -8.47 4.61 -5.28
C LYS A 2 -8.39 5.69 -6.36
N ALA A 3 -9.36 6.61 -6.44
CA ALA A 3 -9.37 7.67 -7.47
C ALA A 3 -8.13 8.58 -7.44
N ARG A 4 -7.60 8.87 -6.24
CA ARG A 4 -6.37 9.68 -6.09
C ARG A 4 -5.14 8.89 -6.56
N ALA A 5 -5.04 7.62 -6.18
CA ALA A 5 -3.95 6.74 -6.62
C ALA A 5 -3.94 6.58 -8.15
N TRP A 6 -5.10 6.33 -8.76
CA TRP A 6 -5.26 6.26 -10.21
C TRP A 6 -4.81 7.52 -10.93
N LYS A 7 -5.20 8.70 -10.42
CA LYS A 7 -4.79 9.97 -11.01
C LYS A 7 -3.27 10.10 -11.04
N THR A 8 -2.59 9.76 -9.93
CA THR A 8 -1.12 9.82 -9.86
C THR A 8 -0.45 8.79 -10.76
N LEU A 9 -0.90 7.52 -10.72
CA LEU A 9 -0.35 6.45 -11.54
C LEU A 9 -0.52 6.74 -13.03
N ARG A 10 -1.65 7.30 -13.45
CA ARG A 10 -1.86 7.73 -14.85
C ARG A 10 -0.84 8.78 -15.29
N TRP A 11 -0.48 9.73 -14.43
CA TRP A 11 0.59 10.69 -14.74
C TRP A 11 1.96 10.01 -14.81
N GLN A 12 2.24 9.08 -13.91
CA GLN A 12 3.49 8.32 -13.93
C GLN A 12 3.62 7.48 -15.22
N ILE A 13 2.56 6.76 -15.60
CA ILE A 13 2.47 6.00 -16.86
C ILE A 13 2.71 6.92 -18.06
N ALA A 14 2.08 8.09 -18.10
CA ALA A 14 2.26 9.05 -19.18
C ALA A 14 3.70 9.58 -19.31
N ASN A 15 4.49 9.51 -18.24
CA ASN A 15 5.91 9.86 -18.21
C ASN A 15 6.84 8.64 -18.37
N GLY A 16 6.31 7.48 -18.76
CA GLY A 16 7.11 6.28 -19.03
C GLY A 16 7.55 5.51 -17.77
N ILE A 17 7.01 5.83 -16.59
CA ILE A 17 7.30 5.06 -15.38
C ILE A 17 6.54 3.73 -15.45
N GLN A 18 7.26 2.62 -15.32
CA GLN A 18 6.72 1.27 -15.40
C GLN A 18 6.82 0.47 -14.10
N PHE A 19 7.61 0.95 -13.12
CA PHE A 19 7.82 0.27 -11.84
C PHE A 19 7.63 1.26 -10.69
N VAL A 20 6.72 0.94 -9.78
CA VAL A 20 6.37 1.81 -8.65
C VAL A 20 6.33 0.98 -7.38
N ARG A 21 6.96 1.48 -6.31
CA ARG A 21 6.77 0.98 -4.95
C ARG A 21 6.15 2.07 -4.10
N THR A 22 5.04 1.77 -3.45
CA THR A 22 4.32 2.72 -2.59
C THR A 22 4.14 2.18 -1.19
N HIS A 23 4.21 3.07 -0.21
CA HIS A 23 3.85 2.77 1.17
C HIS A 23 2.37 3.02 1.36
N VAL A 24 1.69 2.11 2.06
CA VAL A 24 0.29 2.26 2.45
C VAL A 24 0.22 2.12 3.96
N ASP A 25 -0.38 3.12 4.61
CA ASP A 25 -0.60 3.07 6.05
C ASP A 25 -1.52 1.91 6.43
N VAL A 26 -1.06 1.05 7.33
CA VAL A 26 -1.80 -0.09 7.89
C VAL A 26 -2.16 0.09 9.37
N SER A 27 -1.91 1.28 9.93
CA SER A 27 -2.36 1.68 11.29
C SER A 27 -3.85 2.05 11.29
N ASP A 28 -4.66 1.23 10.61
CA ASP A 28 -6.10 1.40 10.40
C ASP A 28 -6.77 0.03 10.59
N PRO A 29 -7.64 -0.15 11.60
CA PRO A 29 -8.33 -1.41 11.87
C PRO A 29 -9.14 -1.95 10.69
N SER A 30 -9.57 -1.07 9.77
CA SER A 30 -10.34 -1.46 8.60
C SER A 30 -9.48 -1.84 7.39
N LEU A 31 -8.19 -1.49 7.40
CA LEU A 31 -7.25 -1.59 6.29
C LEU A 31 -7.84 -1.04 4.98
N THR A 32 -8.60 0.05 5.08
CA THR A 32 -9.39 0.58 3.95
C THR A 32 -8.48 1.06 2.83
N ALA A 33 -7.39 1.74 3.18
CA ALA A 33 -6.41 2.21 2.20
C ALA A 33 -5.73 1.05 1.48
N LEU A 34 -5.34 0.00 2.22
CA LEU A 34 -4.69 -1.19 1.66
C LEU A 34 -5.59 -1.92 0.66
N LYS A 35 -6.83 -2.22 1.05
CA LYS A 35 -7.80 -2.90 0.17
C LYS A 35 -8.01 -2.12 -1.13
N ALA A 36 -8.19 -0.80 -1.02
CA ALA A 36 -8.33 0.06 -2.18
C ALA A 36 -7.07 0.07 -3.07
N MET A 37 -5.87 -0.01 -2.50
CA MET A 37 -4.63 -0.05 -3.26
C MET A 37 -4.36 -1.40 -3.91
N LEU A 38 -4.78 -2.52 -3.28
CA LEU A 38 -4.72 -3.84 -3.89
C LEU A 38 -5.62 -3.93 -5.13
N GLU A 39 -6.81 -3.33 -5.11
CA GLU A 39 -7.64 -3.18 -6.31
C GLU A 39 -6.92 -2.35 -7.38
N VAL A 40 -6.34 -1.20 -7.01
CA VAL A 40 -5.58 -0.36 -7.96
C VAL A 40 -4.44 -1.14 -8.60
N LYS A 41 -3.68 -1.92 -7.81
CA LYS A 41 -2.59 -2.77 -8.30
C LYS A 41 -3.05 -3.72 -9.40
N GLN A 42 -4.21 -4.36 -9.22
CA GLN A 42 -4.77 -5.24 -10.24
C GLN A 42 -5.17 -4.46 -11.50
N GLU A 43 -5.83 -3.31 -11.33
CA GLU A 43 -6.33 -2.56 -12.48
C GLU A 43 -5.21 -1.90 -13.30
N VAL A 44 -4.09 -1.51 -12.68
CA VAL A 44 -2.96 -0.87 -13.40
C VAL A 44 -1.92 -1.84 -13.96
N ALA A 45 -2.03 -3.14 -13.63
CA ALA A 45 -1.08 -4.18 -14.02
C ALA A 45 -0.72 -4.24 -15.53
N PRO A 46 -1.62 -3.90 -16.48
CA PRO A 46 -1.26 -3.84 -17.90
C PRO A 46 -0.24 -2.75 -18.27
N TRP A 47 -0.03 -1.75 -17.40
CA TRP A 47 0.80 -0.57 -17.69
C TRP A 47 1.95 -0.37 -16.71
N VAL A 48 1.78 -0.74 -15.43
CA VAL A 48 2.76 -0.54 -14.35
C VAL A 48 2.79 -1.75 -13.44
N ASP A 49 3.99 -2.16 -13.06
CA ASP A 49 4.24 -3.04 -11.92
C ASP A 49 4.22 -2.23 -10.62
N LEU A 50 3.19 -2.47 -9.80
CA LEU A 50 2.97 -1.77 -8.54
C LEU A 50 3.22 -2.70 -7.35
N GLN A 51 4.25 -2.40 -6.57
CA GLN A 51 4.53 -3.04 -5.28
C GLN A 51 3.97 -2.21 -4.12
N ILE A 52 3.27 -2.88 -3.21
CA ILE A 52 2.66 -2.27 -2.03
C ILE A 52 3.45 -2.67 -0.78
N VAL A 53 3.94 -1.68 -0.05
CA VAL A 53 4.55 -1.83 1.27
C VAL A 53 3.48 -1.62 2.33
N ALA A 54 3.25 -2.62 3.18
CA ALA A 54 2.45 -2.47 4.40
C ALA A 54 3.26 -1.64 5.40
N PHE A 55 2.84 -0.39 5.63
CA PHE A 55 3.61 0.58 6.40
C PHE A 55 2.88 0.94 7.71
N PRO A 56 3.37 0.52 8.89
CA PRO A 56 2.76 0.82 10.17
C PRO A 56 3.13 2.25 10.60
N GLN A 57 2.45 3.25 10.06
CA GLN A 57 2.78 4.67 10.21
C GLN A 57 2.73 5.18 11.66
N GLU A 58 1.86 4.62 12.51
CA GLU A 58 1.79 4.94 13.94
C GLU A 58 2.64 3.99 14.81
N GLY A 59 3.46 3.14 14.18
CA GLY A 59 4.38 2.21 14.84
C GLY A 59 3.78 0.84 15.16
N ILE A 60 4.58 -0.21 14.99
CA ILE A 60 4.15 -1.62 15.19
C ILE A 60 3.77 -1.88 16.66
N LEU A 61 4.60 -1.39 17.58
CA LEU A 61 4.43 -1.58 19.03
C LEU A 61 3.71 -0.42 19.72
N SER A 62 3.46 0.66 18.97
CA SER A 62 2.90 1.92 19.49
C SER A 62 1.43 2.10 19.13
N TYR A 63 0.92 1.37 18.13
CA TYR A 63 -0.49 1.34 17.76
C TYR A 63 -1.20 0.10 18.30
N PRO A 64 -2.45 0.21 18.80
CA PRO A 64 -3.23 -0.94 19.23
C PRO A 64 -3.35 -2.00 18.12
N ASN A 65 -2.93 -3.23 18.43
CA ASN A 65 -2.90 -4.36 17.49
C ASN A 65 -2.01 -4.16 16.25
N GLY A 66 -1.00 -3.27 16.31
CA GLY A 66 -0.15 -2.94 15.15
C GLY A 66 0.52 -4.15 14.50
N GLU A 67 1.03 -5.10 15.28
CA GLU A 67 1.60 -6.36 14.77
C GLU A 67 0.56 -7.21 14.02
N SER A 68 -0.64 -7.36 14.59
CA SER A 68 -1.73 -8.12 13.98
C SER A 68 -2.24 -7.47 12.69
N LEU A 69 -2.33 -6.13 12.65
CA LEU A 69 -2.69 -5.39 11.45
C LEU A 69 -1.63 -5.52 10.34
N LEU A 70 -0.35 -5.52 10.70
CA LEU A 70 0.73 -5.75 9.76
C LEU A 70 0.71 -7.17 9.20
N GLU A 71 0.47 -8.17 10.04
CA GLU A 71 0.30 -9.56 9.61
C GLU A 71 -0.89 -9.71 8.65
N GLU A 72 -2.04 -9.14 8.99
CA GLU A 72 -3.23 -9.17 8.15
C GLU A 72 -3.00 -8.44 6.82
N ALA A 73 -2.27 -7.33 6.82
CA ALA A 73 -1.91 -6.62 5.59
C ALA A 73 -1.11 -7.50 4.62
N LEU A 74 -0.20 -8.33 5.13
CA LEU A 74 0.54 -9.30 4.34
C LEU A 74 -0.37 -10.43 3.84
N ARG A 75 -1.26 -10.96 4.69
CA ARG A 75 -2.24 -11.98 4.29
C ARG A 75 -3.15 -11.51 3.16
N LEU A 76 -3.52 -10.23 3.14
CA LEU A 76 -4.33 -9.62 2.08
C LEU A 76 -3.57 -9.42 0.77
N GLY A 77 -2.23 -9.46 0.77
CA GLY A 77 -1.41 -9.41 -0.43
C GLY A 77 -0.52 -8.17 -0.58
N ALA A 78 -0.19 -7.48 0.52
CA ALA A 78 0.95 -6.55 0.50
C ALA A 78 2.26 -7.31 0.16
N ASP A 79 3.13 -6.69 -0.64
CA ASP A 79 4.33 -7.34 -1.17
C ASP A 79 5.53 -7.24 -0.22
N VAL A 80 5.57 -6.17 0.58
CA VAL A 80 6.74 -5.78 1.37
C VAL A 80 6.30 -5.29 2.75
N VAL A 81 7.13 -5.54 3.76
CA VAL A 81 6.97 -5.01 5.12
C VAL A 81 7.76 -3.70 5.27
N GLY A 82 7.10 -2.67 5.79
CA GLY A 82 7.74 -1.43 6.23
C GLY A 82 7.79 -1.31 7.76
N ALA A 83 8.48 -0.29 8.27
CA ALA A 83 8.54 0.03 9.70
C ALA A 83 8.96 1.49 9.94
N ILE A 84 8.66 2.02 11.13
CA ILE A 84 9.14 3.33 11.62
C ILE A 84 9.71 3.16 13.05
N PRO A 85 10.97 2.72 13.21
CA PRO A 85 11.52 2.38 14.52
C PRO A 85 12.11 3.55 15.32
N HIS A 86 12.26 4.73 14.70
CA HIS A 86 12.83 5.94 15.31
C HIS A 86 11.73 6.82 15.90
#